data_AF-A0A2G9GEV4-F1
#
_entry.id   AF-A0A2G9GEV4-F1
#
_cell.length_a   1.000
_cell.length_b   1.000
_cell.length_c   1.000
_cell.angle_alpha   90.00
_cell.angle_beta   90.00
_cell.angle_gamma   90.00
#
_symmetry.space_group_name_H-M   'P 1'
#
loop_
_entity.id
_entity.type
_entity.pdbx_description
1 polymer ?
#
loop_
_entity_poly.entity_id
_entity_poly.type
_entity_poly.pdbx_seq_one_letter_code
_entity_poly.pdbx_strand_id
1 'polypeptide(L)'
;MTTGTMEVTLVGAKGLKNTDFFGKIDPYVVIKYRNQEHTSAIAEGQGTSPMWNEKFKFSVDYPISQGDNINDPNYYSNYKLFLQIMDGDTFTSDDYLGKATIYLKELFEIGVEEGKADLGIQKYRVVLSDRTYHGEIRVGITFTVQATSFFHQMDLQRAGWMDASYAQEIEVCKLNEEKTELKDKPQALQDSWDQETTAHKEKLLGCERHIYNLEQKYQQLVFEKEEAYKRGQVDGSSIWVFGMKCQAQIEHLGGFIEGFDVTKTTNLQDYTSQNKDVVAPDEDRHFCQGR
;
A
#
# COMPACT_ATOMS: atom_id res chain seq x y z
N MET A 1 -0.07 -5.55 27.90
CA MET A 1 1.16 -5.64 28.72
C MET A 1 1.85 -6.93 28.35
N THR A 2 3.14 -6.89 28.06
CA THR A 2 3.96 -8.06 27.74
C THR A 2 4.42 -8.63 29.06
N THR A 3 3.93 -9.82 29.39
CA THR A 3 4.40 -10.55 30.56
C THR A 3 5.61 -11.38 30.18
N GLY A 4 6.60 -11.44 31.06
CA GLY A 4 7.80 -12.24 30.88
C GLY A 4 8.37 -12.72 32.21
N THR A 5 9.40 -13.55 32.14
CA THR A 5 10.12 -14.06 33.30
C THR A 5 11.56 -13.58 33.23
N MET A 6 12.03 -12.94 34.31
CA MET A 6 13.42 -12.58 34.50
C MET A 6 14.09 -13.61 35.42
N GLU A 7 15.09 -14.30 34.89
CA GLU A 7 15.98 -15.17 35.67
C GLU A 7 17.23 -14.40 36.08
N VAL A 8 17.47 -14.32 37.40
CA VAL A 8 18.66 -13.71 37.98
C VAL A 8 19.54 -14.83 38.52
N THR A 9 20.73 -14.99 37.94
CA THR A 9 21.75 -15.95 38.38
C THR A 9 22.76 -15.24 39.28
N LEU A 10 22.66 -15.44 40.59
CA LEU A 10 23.60 -14.93 41.58
C LEU A 10 24.81 -15.88 41.68
N VAL A 11 25.98 -15.44 41.23
CA VAL A 11 27.18 -16.30 41.20
C VAL A 11 27.95 -16.18 42.51
N GLY A 12 28.36 -14.97 42.87
CA GLY A 12 29.24 -14.73 44.01
C GLY A 12 29.64 -13.27 44.13
N ALA A 13 30.30 -12.91 45.22
CA ALA A 13 30.90 -11.59 45.40
C ALA A 13 32.40 -11.69 45.66
N LYS A 14 33.12 -10.59 45.48
CA LYS A 14 34.56 -10.52 45.72
C LYS A 14 34.95 -9.16 46.28
N GLY A 15 35.84 -9.20 47.26
CA GLY A 15 36.44 -7.98 47.82
C GLY A 15 35.44 -7.17 48.63
N LEU A 16 34.47 -7.85 49.27
CA LEU A 16 33.61 -7.24 50.27
C LEU A 16 34.52 -6.77 51.41
N LYS A 17 34.60 -5.45 51.61
CA LYS A 17 35.44 -4.87 52.66
C LYS A 17 34.74 -5.08 54.00
N ASN A 18 35.43 -5.77 54.90
CA ASN A 18 34.98 -5.89 56.28
C ASN A 18 35.30 -4.57 57.01
N THR A 19 34.34 -4.05 57.77
CA THR A 19 34.60 -3.00 58.77
C THR A 19 35.45 -3.52 59.93
N ASP A 20 35.42 -4.84 60.19
CA ASP A 20 36.20 -5.48 61.26
C ASP A 20 37.20 -6.51 60.71
N PHE A 21 38.48 -6.22 60.84
CA PHE A 21 39.61 -6.93 60.23
C PHE A 21 39.81 -8.41 60.65
N PHE A 22 38.90 -9.04 61.41
CA PHE A 22 39.07 -10.40 61.96
C PHE A 22 37.78 -11.25 62.13
N GLY A 23 36.65 -10.88 61.50
CA GLY A 23 35.38 -11.62 61.59
C GLY A 23 35.10 -12.58 60.42
N LYS A 24 34.52 -13.75 60.71
CA LYS A 24 33.84 -14.58 59.69
C LYS A 24 32.60 -13.80 59.26
N ILE A 25 32.57 -13.37 57.99
CA ILE A 25 31.37 -12.82 57.37
C ILE A 25 30.63 -14.01 56.77
N ASP A 26 29.33 -14.11 57.06
CA ASP A 26 28.41 -15.09 56.53
C ASP A 26 27.35 -14.34 55.68
N PRO A 27 27.74 -13.84 54.49
CA PRO A 27 26.89 -12.91 53.76
C PRO A 27 25.74 -13.61 53.05
N TYR A 28 24.61 -12.94 52.96
CA TYR A 28 23.48 -13.29 52.12
C TYR A 28 23.03 -12.10 51.29
N VAL A 29 22.32 -12.36 50.18
CA VAL A 29 21.89 -11.33 49.23
C VAL A 29 20.38 -11.30 49.16
N VAL A 30 19.81 -10.13 49.41
CA VAL A 30 18.40 -9.83 49.18
C VAL A 30 18.26 -9.15 47.83
N ILE A 31 17.58 -9.83 46.92
CA ILE A 31 17.32 -9.39 45.55
C ILE A 31 15.89 -8.86 45.49
N LYS A 32 15.76 -7.55 45.24
CA LYS A 32 14.47 -6.86 45.18
C LYS A 32 14.21 -6.33 43.78
N TYR A 33 13.07 -6.72 43.23
CA TYR A 33 12.56 -6.23 41.96
C TYR A 33 11.08 -5.85 42.12
N ARG A 34 10.78 -4.55 42.04
CA ARG A 34 9.45 -4.00 42.31
C ARG A 34 8.92 -4.48 43.68
N ASN A 35 7.81 -5.23 43.68
CA ASN A 35 7.17 -5.78 44.88
C ASN A 35 7.60 -7.22 45.19
N GLN A 36 8.54 -7.78 44.41
CA GLN A 36 9.07 -9.12 44.60
C GLN A 36 10.43 -9.05 45.30
N GLU A 37 10.60 -9.91 46.29
CA GLU A 37 11.82 -10.02 47.08
C GLU A 37 12.20 -11.49 47.21
N HIS A 38 13.46 -11.79 46.93
CA HIS A 38 14.05 -13.11 47.11
C HIS A 38 15.35 -12.99 47.88
N THR A 39 15.59 -13.91 48.79
CA THR A 39 16.78 -13.95 49.62
C THR A 39 17.59 -15.20 49.28
N SER A 40 18.90 -15.05 49.13
CA SER A 40 19.81 -16.18 48.90
C SER A 40 20.07 -17.00 50.16
N ALA A 41 20.68 -18.17 50.00
CA ALA A 41 21.28 -18.84 51.15
C ALA A 41 22.40 -18.00 51.77
N ILE A 42 22.66 -18.26 53.05
CA ILE A 42 23.76 -17.65 53.80
C ILE A 42 25.05 -18.37 53.39
N ALA A 43 26.06 -17.61 52.97
CA ALA A 43 27.35 -18.16 52.55
C ALA A 43 28.29 -18.38 53.75
N GLU A 44 27.92 -19.31 54.63
CA GLU A 44 28.64 -19.58 55.88
C GLU A 44 30.11 -19.96 55.65
N GLY A 45 31.01 -19.26 56.35
CA GLY A 45 32.45 -19.52 56.35
C GLY A 45 33.19 -19.15 55.05
N GLN A 46 32.53 -18.49 54.10
CA GLN A 46 33.14 -18.09 52.82
C GLN A 46 33.85 -16.73 52.87
N GLY A 47 33.61 -15.93 53.92
CA GLY A 47 34.32 -14.68 54.18
C GLY A 47 34.12 -13.63 53.08
N THR A 48 35.21 -13.00 52.63
CA THR A 48 35.16 -11.83 51.73
C THR A 48 34.92 -12.15 50.25
N SER A 49 34.82 -13.44 49.90
CA SER A 49 34.57 -13.90 48.52
C SER A 49 33.51 -15.02 48.48
N PRO A 50 32.27 -14.73 48.89
CA PRO A 50 31.20 -15.71 48.94
C PRO A 50 30.77 -16.18 47.55
N MET A 51 30.36 -17.44 47.47
CA MET A 51 29.78 -18.05 46.27
C MET A 51 28.40 -18.63 46.61
N TRP A 52 27.39 -18.22 45.85
CA TRP A 52 26.01 -18.71 46.01
C TRP A 52 25.63 -19.65 44.86
N ASN A 53 25.90 -19.25 43.61
CA ASN A 53 25.49 -19.98 42.40
C ASN A 53 23.98 -20.32 42.36
N GLU A 54 23.15 -19.38 42.83
CA GLU A 54 21.71 -19.54 42.92
C GLU A 54 20.98 -18.84 41.77
N LYS A 55 19.77 -19.32 41.48
CA LYS A 55 18.92 -18.76 40.41
C LYS A 55 17.57 -18.38 40.98
N PHE A 56 17.15 -17.15 40.69
CA PHE A 56 15.87 -16.59 41.12
C PHE A 56 15.05 -16.21 39.90
N LYS A 57 13.74 -16.44 39.96
CA LYS A 57 12.83 -16.10 38.87
C LYS A 57 11.83 -15.07 39.33
N PHE A 58 11.74 -13.97 38.59
CA PHE A 58 10.82 -12.87 38.85
C PHE A 58 9.82 -12.78 37.70
N SER A 59 8.56 -12.50 38.03
CA SER A 59 7.56 -12.13 37.03
C SER A 59 7.75 -10.67 36.64
N VAL A 60 7.82 -10.37 35.34
CA VAL A 60 7.99 -9.02 34.82
C VAL A 60 6.80 -8.68 33.94
N ASP A 61 6.12 -7.60 34.29
CA ASP A 61 5.08 -7.01 33.47
C ASP A 61 5.63 -5.74 32.80
N TYR A 62 5.79 -5.79 31.49
CA TYR A 62 6.24 -4.69 30.66
C TYR A 62 5.05 -4.06 29.92
N PRO A 63 4.73 -2.76 30.11
CA PRO A 63 3.62 -2.12 29.41
C PRO A 63 3.87 -2.02 27.89
N ILE A 64 2.89 -2.36 27.04
CA ILE A 64 3.02 -2.39 25.56
C ILE A 64 2.58 -1.07 24.91
N SER A 65 1.80 -0.25 25.59
CA SER A 65 1.16 0.92 24.99
C SER A 65 2.00 2.18 25.21
N GLN A 66 2.28 2.85 24.09
CA GLN A 66 2.86 4.19 23.92
C GLN A 66 2.71 5.11 25.12
N GLY A 67 3.85 5.64 25.55
CA GLY A 67 3.94 6.59 26.65
C GLY A 67 4.26 5.87 27.95
N ASP A 68 5.51 5.42 28.06
CA ASP A 68 6.23 5.59 29.32
C ASP A 68 5.93 7.01 29.82
N ASN A 69 4.98 7.16 30.75
CA ASN A 69 4.72 8.45 31.33
C ASN A 69 5.94 8.77 32.17
N ILE A 70 6.90 9.50 31.58
CA ILE A 70 8.16 9.84 32.25
C ILE A 70 7.91 10.67 33.54
N ASN A 71 6.69 11.20 33.69
CA ASN A 71 6.22 11.88 34.88
C ASN A 71 5.62 10.94 35.94
N ASP A 72 5.49 9.64 35.67
CA ASP A 72 5.16 8.65 36.69
C ASP A 72 6.36 8.58 37.67
N PRO A 73 6.17 8.91 38.95
CA PRO A 73 7.24 8.86 39.95
C PRO A 73 7.87 7.46 40.11
N ASN A 74 7.16 6.40 39.70
CA ASN A 74 7.64 5.02 39.78
C ASN A 74 8.33 4.54 38.50
N TYR A 75 8.34 5.34 37.43
CA TYR A 75 8.90 4.99 36.12
C TYR A 75 10.33 4.44 36.22
N TYR A 76 11.22 5.19 36.87
CA TYR A 76 12.63 4.78 37.02
C TYR A 76 12.84 3.64 38.02
N SER A 77 11.87 3.35 38.89
CA SER A 77 11.95 2.25 39.86
C SER A 77 11.59 0.91 39.21
N ASN A 78 10.68 0.93 38.23
CA ASN A 78 10.18 -0.27 37.55
C ASN A 78 11.24 -1.04 36.74
N TYR A 79 12.37 -0.40 36.45
CA TYR A 79 13.50 -0.93 35.68
C TYR A 79 14.78 -1.08 36.52
N LYS A 80 14.68 -1.04 37.85
CA LYS A 80 15.82 -1.22 38.76
C LYS A 80 15.71 -2.56 39.48
N LEU A 81 16.78 -3.33 39.42
CA LEU A 81 17.01 -4.49 40.28
C LEU A 81 17.97 -4.08 41.39
N PHE A 82 17.54 -4.25 42.63
CA PHE A 82 18.38 -4.01 43.80
C PHE A 82 18.91 -5.32 44.32
N LEU A 83 20.21 -5.36 44.59
CA LEU A 83 20.84 -6.46 45.31
C LEU A 83 21.45 -5.87 46.57
N GLN A 84 20.92 -6.24 47.73
CA GLN A 84 21.42 -5.80 49.03
C GLN A 84 22.19 -6.97 49.65
N ILE A 85 23.43 -6.73 50.05
CA ILE A 85 24.28 -7.71 50.70
C ILE A 85 24.23 -7.43 52.19
N MET A 86 23.85 -8.43 52.96
CA MET A 86 23.71 -8.38 54.41
C MET A 86 24.62 -9.46 55.02
N ASP A 87 25.13 -9.22 56.23
CA ASP A 87 25.80 -10.24 57.03
C ASP A 87 24.78 -10.91 57.95
N GLY A 88 24.65 -12.23 57.85
CA GLY A 88 23.71 -13.01 58.64
C GLY A 88 24.33 -13.43 59.97
N ASP A 89 24.29 -12.56 60.97
CA ASP A 89 24.74 -12.92 62.31
C ASP A 89 23.67 -13.71 63.07
N THR A 90 24.07 -14.81 63.72
CA THR A 90 23.11 -15.69 64.41
C THR A 90 22.52 -15.07 65.70
N PHE A 91 23.08 -13.97 66.23
CA PHE A 91 22.70 -13.42 67.55
C PHE A 91 22.63 -11.88 67.64
N THR A 92 22.91 -11.13 66.57
CA THR A 92 22.86 -9.66 66.49
C THR A 92 21.99 -9.20 65.33
N SER A 93 21.67 -7.90 65.26
CA SER A 93 20.99 -7.35 64.08
C SER A 93 21.89 -7.47 62.86
N ASP A 94 21.40 -8.07 61.78
CA ASP A 94 22.13 -8.23 60.52
C ASP A 94 22.76 -6.93 60.02
N ASP A 95 24.06 -6.99 59.72
CA ASP A 95 24.84 -5.83 59.30
C ASP A 95 24.75 -5.62 57.78
N TYR A 96 24.59 -4.36 57.37
CA TYR A 96 24.50 -4.01 55.95
C TYR A 96 25.89 -3.87 55.33
N LEU A 97 26.23 -4.78 54.41
CA LEU A 97 27.54 -4.83 53.74
C LEU A 97 27.59 -4.03 52.43
N GLY A 98 26.43 -3.72 51.84
CA GLY A 98 26.33 -2.85 50.67
C GLY A 98 25.20 -3.20 49.72
N LYS A 99 25.09 -2.44 48.63
CA LYS A 99 24.12 -2.71 47.56
C LYS A 99 24.72 -2.57 46.18
N ALA A 100 24.20 -3.34 45.24
CA ALA A 100 24.34 -3.13 43.81
C ALA A 100 22.98 -2.77 43.21
N THR A 101 22.99 -1.91 42.19
CA THR A 101 21.78 -1.54 41.43
C THR A 101 22.03 -1.80 39.96
N ILE A 102 21.14 -2.57 39.34
CA ILE A 102 21.23 -2.95 37.93
C ILE A 102 20.04 -2.36 37.19
N TYR A 103 20.31 -1.72 36.06
CA TYR A 103 19.28 -1.12 35.20
C TYR A 103 18.89 -2.12 34.12
N LEU A 104 17.59 -2.43 34.03
CA LEU A 104 17.04 -3.50 33.19
C LEU A 104 16.30 -2.99 31.97
N LYS A 105 16.26 -1.67 31.75
CA LYS A 105 15.50 -1.04 30.66
C LYS A 105 15.86 -1.64 29.30
N GLU A 106 17.14 -1.57 28.95
CA GLU A 106 17.67 -2.09 27.67
C GLU A 106 17.44 -3.60 27.53
N LEU A 107 17.61 -4.37 28.62
CA LEU A 107 17.38 -5.81 28.62
C LEU A 107 15.92 -6.17 28.29
N PHE A 108 14.97 -5.41 28.83
CA PHE A 108 13.55 -5.65 28.56
C PHE A 108 13.15 -5.20 27.16
N GLU A 109 13.68 -4.06 26.68
CA GLU A 109 13.43 -3.59 25.31
C GLU A 109 13.85 -4.65 24.28
N ILE A 110 15.10 -5.14 24.38
CA ILE A 110 15.61 -6.20 23.50
C ILE A 110 14.79 -7.48 23.65
N GLY A 111 14.44 -7.88 24.88
CA GLY A 111 13.70 -9.12 25.08
C GLY A 111 12.25 -9.06 24.61
N VAL A 112 11.61 -7.88 24.60
CA VAL A 112 10.27 -7.69 24.01
C VAL A 112 10.33 -7.75 22.49
N GLU A 113 11.40 -7.25 21.87
CA GLU A 113 11.60 -7.27 20.42
C GLU A 113 12.02 -8.66 19.90
N GLU A 114 12.99 -9.31 20.55
CA GLU A 114 13.58 -10.58 20.12
C GLU A 114 12.96 -11.81 20.80
N GLY A 115 12.10 -11.61 21.80
CA GLY A 115 11.46 -12.66 22.61
C GLY A 115 12.32 -13.16 23.79
N LYS A 116 13.63 -12.95 23.75
CA LYS A 116 14.58 -13.27 24.83
C LYS A 116 15.78 -12.33 24.78
N ALA A 117 16.26 -11.89 25.95
CA ALA A 117 17.52 -11.16 26.06
C ALA A 117 18.38 -11.71 27.22
N ASP A 118 19.69 -11.70 27.05
CA ASP A 118 20.65 -12.24 28.03
C ASP A 118 21.81 -11.26 28.22
N LEU A 119 22.00 -10.80 29.46
CA LEU A 119 23.07 -9.86 29.82
C LEU A 119 24.39 -10.56 30.12
N GLY A 120 24.39 -11.90 30.18
CA GLY A 120 25.51 -12.71 30.63
C GLY A 120 25.87 -12.45 32.09
N ILE A 121 26.83 -13.20 32.62
CA ILE A 121 27.34 -12.98 33.98
C ILE A 121 28.27 -11.75 33.96
N GLN A 122 27.82 -10.68 34.61
CA GLN A 122 28.58 -9.43 34.72
C GLN A 122 28.93 -9.10 36.17
N LYS A 123 29.91 -8.19 36.32
CA LYS A 123 30.37 -7.68 37.61
C LYS A 123 29.72 -6.34 37.88
N TYR A 124 29.10 -6.20 39.04
CA TYR A 124 28.46 -4.97 39.50
C TYR A 124 29.15 -4.46 40.75
N ARG A 125 29.31 -3.14 40.83
CA ARG A 125 29.93 -2.49 41.98
C ARG A 125 28.98 -2.52 43.17
N VAL A 126 29.49 -2.95 44.31
CA VAL A 126 28.82 -2.88 45.59
C VAL A 126 29.18 -1.56 46.24
N VAL A 127 28.18 -0.81 46.67
CA VAL A 127 28.36 0.49 47.34
C VAL A 127 27.63 0.52 48.68
N LEU A 128 28.25 1.17 49.66
CA LEU A 128 27.64 1.46 50.95
C LEU A 128 26.69 2.66 50.90
N SER A 129 26.02 2.94 52.02
CA SER A 129 25.15 4.11 52.21
C SER A 129 25.88 5.44 52.02
N ASP A 130 27.17 5.49 52.33
CA ASP A 130 28.06 6.64 52.12
C ASP A 130 28.60 6.76 50.68
N ARG A 131 28.16 5.88 49.77
CA ARG A 131 28.59 5.75 48.36
C ARG A 131 30.04 5.30 48.16
N THR A 132 30.70 4.80 49.20
CA THR A 132 32.03 4.21 49.05
C THR A 132 31.95 2.83 48.38
N TYR A 133 32.98 2.50 47.60
CA TYR A 133 33.09 1.21 46.93
C TYR A 133 33.49 0.11 47.92
N HIS A 134 32.70 -0.97 47.95
CA HIS A 134 32.81 -2.10 48.88
C HIS A 134 32.80 -3.45 48.16
N GLY A 135 33.46 -3.51 47.00
CA GLY A 135 33.67 -4.76 46.27
C GLY A 135 32.76 -4.93 45.06
N GLU A 136 32.75 -6.13 44.52
CA GLU A 136 31.99 -6.48 43.32
C GLU A 136 31.12 -7.71 43.55
N ILE A 137 29.94 -7.72 42.94
CA ILE A 137 29.02 -8.86 42.90
C ILE A 137 28.86 -9.34 41.46
N ARG A 138 28.85 -10.65 41.25
CA ARG A 138 28.72 -11.29 39.94
C ARG A 138 27.31 -11.83 39.76
N VAL A 139 26.60 -11.28 38.77
CA VAL A 139 25.20 -11.60 38.51
C VAL A 139 24.99 -11.77 37.02
N GLY A 140 24.29 -12.82 36.63
CA GLY A 140 23.74 -13.00 35.28
C GLY A 140 22.26 -12.68 35.27
N ILE A 141 21.77 -12.05 34.19
CA ILE A 141 20.35 -11.72 34.06
C ILE A 141 19.87 -12.11 32.68
N THR A 142 18.81 -12.89 32.63
CA THR A 142 18.16 -13.31 31.40
C THR A 142 16.69 -12.96 31.49
N PHE A 143 16.13 -12.32 30.47
CA PHE A 143 14.71 -12.03 30.36
C PHE A 143 14.11 -12.83 29.20
N THR A 144 12.93 -13.40 29.40
CA THR A 144 12.22 -14.18 28.38
C THR A 144 10.74 -13.85 28.42
N VAL A 145 10.17 -13.48 27.27
CA VAL A 145 8.76 -13.15 27.14
C VAL A 145 7.91 -14.42 27.22
N GLN A 146 6.75 -14.36 27.88
CA GLN A 146 5.82 -15.47 27.88
C GLN A 146 5.21 -15.65 26.49
N ALA A 147 5.13 -16.90 26.03
CA ALA A 147 4.64 -17.25 24.70
C ALA A 147 3.27 -16.63 24.37
N THR A 148 2.36 -16.57 25.35
CA THR A 148 1.04 -15.92 25.20
C THR A 148 1.13 -14.44 24.84
N SER A 149 2.06 -13.71 25.47
CA SER A 149 2.31 -12.30 25.17
C SER A 149 2.99 -12.12 23.81
N PHE A 150 3.89 -13.03 23.44
CA PHE A 150 4.56 -13.02 22.15
C PHE A 150 3.60 -13.27 20.97
N PHE A 151 2.73 -14.29 21.07
CA PHE A 151 1.72 -14.56 20.05
C PHE A 151 0.71 -13.41 19.94
N HIS A 152 0.29 -12.82 21.06
CA HIS A 152 -0.62 -11.67 21.02
C HIS A 152 0.03 -10.44 20.36
N GLN A 153 1.30 -10.16 20.64
CA GLN A 153 2.04 -9.07 20.01
C GLN A 153 2.25 -9.32 18.51
N MET A 154 2.56 -10.57 18.13
CA MET A 154 2.67 -10.99 16.74
C MET A 154 1.32 -10.90 16.01
N ASP A 155 0.22 -11.28 16.65
CA ASP A 155 -1.14 -11.16 16.11
C ASP A 155 -1.56 -9.69 15.93
N LEU A 156 -1.23 -8.81 16.87
CA LEU A 156 -1.49 -7.36 16.75
C LEU A 156 -0.68 -6.73 15.61
N GLN A 157 0.60 -7.09 15.47
CA GLN A 157 1.40 -6.65 14.32
C GLN A 157 0.83 -7.21 13.02
N ARG A 158 0.47 -8.50 12.98
CA ARG A 158 -0.11 -9.13 11.80
C ARG A 158 -1.47 -8.54 11.42
N ALA A 159 -2.30 -8.18 12.40
CA ALA A 159 -3.56 -7.49 12.20
C ALA A 159 -3.34 -6.10 11.58
N GLY A 160 -2.36 -5.33 12.09
CA GLY A 160 -2.02 -4.02 11.53
C GLY A 160 -1.52 -4.08 10.08
N TRP A 161 -0.75 -5.12 9.73
CA TRP A 161 -0.32 -5.35 8.34
C TRP A 161 -1.48 -5.81 7.45
N MET A 162 -2.39 -6.64 7.96
CA MET A 162 -3.59 -7.04 7.22
C MET A 162 -4.52 -5.84 6.98
N ASP A 163 -4.72 -4.96 7.97
CA ASP A 163 -5.55 -3.77 7.83
C ASP A 163 -4.98 -2.77 6.81
N ALA A 164 -3.66 -2.58 6.79
CA ALA A 164 -2.99 -1.74 5.80
C ALA A 164 -3.11 -2.32 4.37
N SER A 165 -2.96 -3.65 4.22
CA SER A 165 -3.15 -4.34 2.95
C SER A 165 -4.59 -4.23 2.45
N TYR A 166 -5.58 -4.44 3.33
CA TYR A 166 -7.00 -4.34 3.00
C TYR A 166 -7.40 -2.91 2.60
N ALA A 167 -6.83 -1.90 3.28
CA ALA A 167 -7.07 -0.50 2.93
C ALA A 167 -6.58 -0.16 1.50
N GLN A 168 -5.38 -0.66 1.13
CA GLN A 168 -4.83 -0.48 -0.21
C GLN A 168 -5.66 -1.21 -1.27
N GLU A 169 -6.12 -2.43 -1.00
CA GLU A 169 -6.97 -3.18 -1.94
C GLU A 169 -8.32 -2.50 -2.18
N ILE A 170 -8.95 -1.95 -1.13
CA ILE A 170 -10.20 -1.18 -1.27
C ILE A 170 -9.99 0.07 -2.12
N GLU A 171 -8.87 0.76 -1.97
CA GLU A 171 -8.54 1.95 -2.78
C GLU A 171 -8.30 1.58 -4.25
N VAL A 172 -7.61 0.47 -4.52
CA VAL A 172 -7.44 -0.08 -5.88
C VAL A 172 -8.78 -0.47 -6.50
N CYS A 173 -9.69 -1.09 -5.75
CA CYS A 173 -11.02 -1.45 -6.24
C CYS A 173 -11.83 -0.20 -6.63
N LYS A 174 -11.85 0.85 -5.80
CA LYS A 174 -12.52 2.12 -6.11
C LYS A 174 -11.96 2.78 -7.38
N LEU A 175 -10.63 2.80 -7.51
CA LEU A 175 -9.96 3.35 -8.70
C LEU A 175 -10.27 2.53 -9.96
N ASN A 176 -10.41 1.21 -9.85
CA ASN A 176 -10.75 0.36 -10.99
C ASN A 176 -12.20 0.54 -11.44
N GLU A 177 -13.15 0.71 -10.51
CA GLU A 177 -14.55 1.02 -10.83
C GLU A 177 -14.67 2.36 -11.56
N GLU A 178 -14.04 3.42 -11.04
CA GLU A 178 -14.02 4.74 -11.68
C GLU A 178 -13.37 4.68 -13.08
N LYS A 179 -12.29 3.92 -13.21
CA LYS A 179 -11.62 3.69 -14.50
C LYS A 179 -12.52 2.98 -15.50
N THR A 180 -13.31 2.00 -15.08
CA THR A 180 -14.27 1.32 -15.98
C THR A 180 -15.37 2.26 -16.45
N GLU A 181 -15.95 3.07 -15.56
CA GLU A 181 -16.97 4.06 -15.93
C GLU A 181 -16.44 5.11 -16.91
N LEU A 182 -15.20 5.57 -16.72
CA LEU A 182 -14.56 6.54 -17.61
C LEU A 182 -14.22 5.94 -18.98
N LYS A 183 -14.01 4.62 -19.07
CA LYS A 183 -13.71 3.92 -20.32
C LYS A 183 -14.96 3.69 -21.18
N ASP A 184 -16.12 3.49 -20.56
CA ASP A 184 -17.38 3.21 -21.27
C ASP A 184 -18.04 4.49 -21.83
N LYS A 185 -17.83 5.65 -21.19
CA LYS A 185 -18.36 6.96 -21.64
C LYS A 185 -17.98 7.35 -23.08
N PRO A 186 -16.70 7.29 -23.51
CA PRO A 186 -16.34 7.63 -24.89
C PRO A 186 -16.89 6.64 -25.92
N GLN A 187 -17.04 5.35 -25.58
CA GLN A 187 -17.64 4.38 -26.49
C GLN A 187 -19.13 4.66 -26.72
N ALA A 188 -19.88 4.95 -25.66
CA ALA A 188 -21.29 5.31 -25.77
C ALA A 188 -21.51 6.62 -26.57
N LEU A 189 -20.61 7.59 -26.41
CA LEU A 189 -20.61 8.80 -27.24
C LEU A 189 -20.34 8.45 -28.70
N GLN A 190 -19.31 7.66 -29.00
CA GLN A 190 -18.96 7.25 -30.36
C GLN A 190 -20.13 6.54 -31.07
N ASP A 191 -20.76 5.57 -30.39
CA ASP A 191 -21.88 4.81 -30.94
C ASP A 191 -23.09 5.71 -31.26
N SER A 192 -23.35 6.73 -30.42
CA SER A 192 -24.41 7.72 -30.66
C SER A 192 -24.14 8.58 -31.90
N TRP A 193 -22.88 9.03 -32.08
CA TRP A 193 -22.48 9.82 -33.25
C TRP A 193 -22.54 8.98 -34.54
N ASP A 194 -22.15 7.70 -34.48
CA ASP A 194 -22.22 6.78 -35.62
C ASP A 194 -23.67 6.46 -36.04
N GLN A 195 -24.59 6.38 -35.07
CA GLN A 195 -26.00 6.18 -35.35
C GLN A 195 -26.65 7.42 -36.02
N GLU A 196 -26.36 8.62 -35.53
CA GLU A 196 -26.86 9.87 -36.13
C GLU A 196 -26.33 10.08 -37.55
N THR A 197 -25.04 9.83 -37.78
CA THR A 197 -24.43 9.96 -39.11
C THR A 197 -25.00 8.94 -40.10
N THR A 198 -25.29 7.70 -39.67
CA THR A 198 -25.93 6.68 -40.50
C THR A 198 -27.34 7.11 -40.92
N ALA A 199 -28.15 7.61 -39.97
CA ALA A 199 -29.50 8.10 -40.27
C ALA A 199 -29.49 9.29 -41.26
N HIS A 200 -28.50 10.18 -41.18
CA HIS A 200 -28.37 11.29 -42.13
C HIS A 200 -27.95 10.80 -43.53
N LYS A 201 -27.05 9.81 -43.62
CA LYS A 201 -26.65 9.20 -44.89
C LYS A 201 -27.83 8.52 -45.59
N GLU A 202 -28.67 7.80 -44.86
CA GLU A 202 -29.86 7.15 -45.44
C GLU A 202 -30.87 8.18 -46.00
N LYS A 203 -31.09 9.29 -45.29
CA LYS A 203 -31.94 10.39 -45.81
C LYS A 203 -31.38 10.99 -47.09
N LEU A 204 -30.07 11.20 -47.15
CA LEU A 204 -29.40 11.75 -48.32
C LEU A 204 -29.50 10.80 -49.52
N LEU A 205 -29.27 9.50 -49.31
CA LEU A 205 -29.47 8.45 -50.32
C LEU A 205 -30.92 8.36 -50.81
N GLY A 206 -31.89 8.64 -49.93
CA GLY A 206 -33.31 8.75 -50.29
C GLY A 206 -33.57 9.93 -51.23
N CYS A 207 -32.99 11.09 -50.94
CA CYS A 207 -33.06 12.27 -51.80
C CYS A 207 -32.40 12.02 -53.17
N GLU A 208 -31.20 11.44 -53.20
CA GLU A 208 -30.48 11.10 -54.43
C GLU A 208 -31.29 10.15 -55.32
N ARG A 209 -31.91 9.13 -54.71
CA ARG A 209 -32.78 8.19 -55.43
C ARG A 209 -34.02 8.87 -56.00
N HIS A 210 -34.58 9.84 -55.27
CA HIS A 210 -35.72 10.61 -55.74
C HIS A 210 -35.35 11.51 -56.93
N ILE A 211 -34.20 12.18 -56.85
CA ILE A 211 -33.65 12.99 -57.96
C ILE A 211 -33.46 12.12 -59.20
N TYR A 212 -32.81 10.97 -59.07
CA TYR A 212 -32.60 10.04 -60.18
C TYR A 212 -33.92 9.60 -60.82
N ASN A 213 -34.94 9.25 -60.02
CA ASN A 213 -36.24 8.87 -60.54
C ASN A 213 -36.94 10.01 -61.31
N LEU A 214 -36.79 11.26 -60.83
CA LEU A 214 -37.31 12.44 -61.53
C LEU A 214 -36.59 12.66 -62.87
N GLU A 215 -35.27 12.51 -62.90
CA GLU A 215 -34.47 12.61 -64.12
C GLU A 215 -34.86 11.55 -65.16
N GLN A 216 -35.02 10.29 -64.74
CA GLN A 216 -35.48 9.21 -65.63
C GLN A 216 -36.87 9.51 -66.19
N LYS A 217 -37.79 10.00 -65.36
CA LYS A 217 -39.14 10.39 -65.80
C LYS A 217 -39.11 11.57 -66.77
N TYR A 218 -38.24 12.54 -66.55
CA TYR A 218 -38.04 13.66 -67.45
C TYR A 218 -37.54 13.19 -68.83
N GLN A 219 -36.50 12.35 -68.86
CA GLN A 219 -35.96 11.79 -70.12
C GLN A 219 -37.02 11.00 -70.89
N GLN A 220 -37.83 10.19 -70.19
CA GLN A 220 -38.95 9.46 -70.79
C GLN A 220 -39.98 10.39 -71.44
N LEU A 221 -40.39 11.45 -70.75
CA LEU A 221 -41.36 12.42 -71.28
C LEU A 221 -40.83 13.21 -72.48
N VAL A 222 -39.54 13.57 -72.46
CA VAL A 222 -38.87 14.21 -73.60
C VAL A 222 -38.89 13.28 -74.81
N PHE A 223 -38.54 12.01 -74.64
CA PHE A 223 -38.59 11.01 -75.71
C PHE A 223 -40.01 10.82 -76.28
N GLU A 224 -41.02 10.70 -75.42
CA GLU A 224 -42.42 10.59 -75.84
C GLU A 224 -42.89 11.82 -76.64
N LYS A 225 -42.46 13.02 -76.23
CA LYS A 225 -42.73 14.26 -76.94
C LYS A 225 -42.08 14.28 -78.33
N GLU A 226 -40.81 13.86 -78.45
CA GLU A 226 -40.13 13.76 -79.75
C GLU A 226 -40.81 12.76 -80.68
N GLU A 227 -41.19 11.58 -80.17
CA GLU A 227 -41.92 10.56 -80.93
C GLU A 227 -43.32 11.02 -81.35
N ALA A 228 -44.01 11.80 -80.50
CA ALA A 228 -45.29 12.41 -80.85
C ALA A 228 -45.12 13.49 -81.94
N TYR A 229 -44.05 14.29 -81.88
CA TYR A 229 -43.73 15.29 -82.90
C TYR A 229 -43.46 14.63 -84.27
N LYS A 230 -42.63 13.58 -84.31
CA LYS A 230 -42.34 12.81 -85.55
C LYS A 230 -43.62 12.21 -86.16
N ARG A 231 -44.52 11.64 -85.34
CA ARG A 231 -45.82 11.11 -85.80
C ARG A 231 -46.75 12.21 -86.32
N GLY A 232 -46.72 13.40 -85.70
CA GLY A 232 -47.53 14.55 -86.10
C GLY A 232 -47.18 15.16 -87.46
N GLN A 233 -45.94 14.98 -87.89
CA GLN A 233 -45.50 15.41 -89.22
C GLN A 233 -46.10 14.55 -90.34
N VAL A 234 -46.63 13.36 -90.02
CA VAL A 234 -47.19 12.40 -90.98
C VAL A 234 -48.72 12.55 -91.13
N ASP A 235 -49.45 12.99 -90.10
CA ASP A 235 -50.93 12.82 -90.03
C ASP A 235 -51.75 14.13 -89.90
N GLY A 236 -51.15 15.30 -90.12
CA GLY A 236 -51.82 16.53 -90.53
C GLY A 236 -52.81 17.26 -89.59
N SER A 237 -53.52 16.63 -88.65
CA SER A 237 -54.46 17.33 -87.73
C SER A 237 -55.01 16.44 -86.60
N SER A 238 -54.39 16.52 -85.41
CA SER A 238 -54.99 16.20 -84.06
C SER A 238 -53.93 16.12 -82.93
N ILE A 239 -52.64 16.19 -83.25
CA ILE A 239 -51.51 15.97 -82.30
C ILE A 239 -51.12 17.18 -81.43
N TRP A 240 -51.59 18.40 -81.77
CA TRP A 240 -51.26 19.62 -81.03
C TRP A 240 -51.63 19.56 -79.54
N VAL A 241 -52.75 18.93 -79.19
CA VAL A 241 -53.22 18.83 -77.78
C VAL A 241 -52.32 17.91 -76.95
N PHE A 242 -51.78 16.84 -77.55
CA PHE A 242 -50.91 15.90 -76.85
C PHE A 242 -49.51 16.50 -76.62
N GLY A 243 -48.96 17.19 -77.63
CA GLY A 243 -47.70 17.93 -77.50
C GLY A 243 -47.74 19.02 -76.43
N MET A 244 -48.86 19.76 -76.32
CA MET A 244 -49.04 20.77 -75.27
C MET A 244 -49.15 20.17 -73.86
N LYS A 245 -49.80 19.00 -73.71
CA LYS A 245 -49.88 18.29 -72.42
C LYS A 245 -48.50 17.78 -71.95
N CYS A 246 -47.71 17.18 -72.85
CA CYS A 246 -46.35 16.76 -72.54
C CYS A 246 -45.44 17.94 -72.23
N GLN A 247 -45.55 19.05 -72.98
CA GLN A 247 -44.78 20.28 -72.72
C GLN A 247 -45.07 20.85 -71.31
N ALA A 248 -46.34 20.93 -70.91
CA ALA A 248 -46.70 21.41 -69.57
C ALA A 248 -46.18 20.50 -68.44
N GLN A 249 -46.12 19.18 -68.65
CA GLN A 249 -45.54 18.25 -67.67
C GLN A 249 -44.02 18.34 -67.58
N ILE A 250 -43.34 18.60 -68.69
CA ILE A 250 -41.88 18.84 -68.74
C ILE A 250 -41.54 20.15 -68.02
N GLU A 251 -42.29 21.23 -68.25
CA GLU A 251 -42.09 22.52 -67.57
C GLU A 251 -42.36 22.43 -66.06
N HIS A 252 -43.37 21.67 -65.64
CA HIS A 252 -43.65 21.42 -64.22
C HIS A 252 -42.54 20.60 -63.53
N LEU A 253 -41.87 19.69 -64.24
CA LEU A 253 -40.74 18.93 -63.71
C LEU A 253 -39.42 19.71 -63.77
N GLY A 254 -39.22 20.53 -64.82
CA GLY A 254 -38.03 21.37 -65.01
C GLY A 254 -38.01 22.63 -64.12
N GLY A 255 -39.17 23.21 -63.81
CA GLY A 255 -39.31 24.32 -62.86
C GLY A 255 -39.02 23.93 -61.40
N PHE A 256 -38.87 22.63 -61.11
CA PHE A 256 -38.42 22.14 -59.81
C PHE A 256 -36.88 22.12 -59.69
N ILE A 257 -36.15 22.37 -60.78
CA ILE A 257 -34.66 22.35 -60.86
C ILE A 257 -34.09 23.78 -61.00
N GLU A 258 -34.84 24.84 -60.70
CA GLU A 258 -34.22 26.17 -60.53
C GLU A 258 -33.66 26.30 -59.11
N GLY A 259 -32.38 25.93 -58.96
CA GLY A 259 -31.61 26.10 -57.72
C GLY A 259 -30.40 25.17 -57.57
N PHE A 260 -30.24 24.15 -58.43
CA PHE A 260 -29.12 23.21 -58.35
C PHE A 260 -28.21 23.35 -59.57
N ASP A 261 -27.12 24.11 -59.40
CA ASP A 261 -26.09 24.35 -60.41
C ASP A 261 -25.14 23.14 -60.52
N VAL A 262 -25.40 22.28 -61.51
CA VAL A 262 -24.61 21.08 -61.81
C VAL A 262 -23.24 21.41 -62.46
N THR A 263 -22.94 22.69 -62.73
CA THR A 263 -21.61 23.07 -63.25
C THR A 263 -20.53 23.23 -62.19
N LYS A 264 -20.87 23.09 -60.90
CA LYS A 264 -19.90 22.98 -59.79
C LYS A 264 -19.51 21.54 -59.40
N THR A 265 -20.11 20.52 -60.00
CA THR A 265 -19.66 19.13 -59.84
C THR A 265 -18.80 18.70 -61.02
N THR A 266 -17.66 19.37 -61.20
CA THR A 266 -16.51 18.79 -61.91
C THR A 266 -15.64 18.02 -60.90
N ASN A 267 -15.96 16.75 -60.70
CA ASN A 267 -15.03 15.65 -60.99
C ASN A 267 -15.57 14.32 -60.44
N LEU A 268 -15.89 13.43 -61.36
CA LEU A 268 -16.19 12.03 -61.13
C LEU A 268 -14.94 11.18 -61.50
N GLN A 269 -13.77 11.62 -61.02
CA GLN A 269 -12.47 10.95 -61.24
C GLN A 269 -11.69 10.57 -59.96
N ASP A 270 -12.18 10.87 -58.76
CA ASP A 270 -11.51 10.49 -57.51
C ASP A 270 -12.06 9.22 -56.84
N TYR A 271 -12.73 8.35 -57.60
CA TYR A 271 -13.01 6.99 -57.15
C TYR A 271 -12.54 5.97 -58.18
N THR A 272 -11.31 5.47 -58.01
CA THR A 272 -11.05 4.03 -57.85
C THR A 272 -9.59 3.75 -57.46
N SER A 273 -9.47 3.13 -56.29
CA SER A 273 -8.50 2.13 -55.86
C SER A 273 -7.24 1.90 -56.71
N GLN A 274 -6.07 2.18 -56.13
CA GLN A 274 -4.89 1.32 -56.28
C GLN A 274 -4.49 0.75 -54.92
N ASN A 275 -4.45 -0.57 -54.91
CA ASN A 275 -4.14 -1.43 -53.80
C ASN A 275 -2.61 -1.57 -53.71
N LYS A 276 -2.03 -1.37 -52.51
CA LYS A 276 -0.93 -2.14 -51.88
C LYS A 276 0.11 -1.28 -51.14
N ASP A 277 0.16 -1.58 -49.85
CA ASP A 277 1.33 -1.77 -49.00
C ASP A 277 2.28 -0.60 -48.67
N VAL A 278 2.70 -0.67 -47.40
CA VAL A 278 4.01 -0.30 -46.85
C VAL A 278 4.05 0.98 -45.99
N VAL A 279 4.07 0.71 -44.68
CA VAL A 279 5.11 1.08 -43.67
C VAL A 279 5.75 2.48 -43.77
N ALA A 280 5.73 3.12 -42.60
CA ALA A 280 6.52 4.23 -42.07
C ALA A 280 7.68 4.81 -42.92
N PRO A 281 7.82 6.15 -42.93
CA PRO A 281 9.08 6.80 -43.16
C PRO A 281 9.72 7.25 -41.84
N ASP A 282 10.97 6.85 -41.61
CA ASP A 282 11.95 7.77 -41.08
C ASP A 282 13.23 7.63 -41.91
N GLU A 283 13.71 8.77 -42.40
CA GLU A 283 14.89 8.92 -43.25
C GLU A 283 16.16 8.89 -42.39
N ASP A 284 17.19 8.14 -42.79
CA ASP A 284 18.44 8.77 -43.23
C ASP A 284 19.51 7.77 -43.73
N ARG A 285 19.84 7.96 -45.02
CA ARG A 285 21.18 8.00 -45.65
C ARG A 285 22.12 6.79 -45.63
N HIS A 286 22.36 6.33 -46.86
CA HIS A 286 23.59 5.73 -47.36
C HIS A 286 24.87 6.52 -46.98
N PHE A 287 25.96 5.80 -46.68
CA PHE A 287 27.08 5.60 -47.61
C PHE A 287 28.09 4.59 -47.07
N CYS A 288 28.46 3.60 -47.89
CA CYS A 288 29.70 2.83 -47.76
C CYS A 288 30.52 3.02 -49.04
N GLN A 289 31.77 3.52 -48.93
CA GLN A 289 32.99 2.75 -49.26
C GLN A 289 34.28 3.61 -49.18
N GLY A 290 35.17 3.15 -48.30
CA GLY A 290 36.63 3.02 -48.42
C GLY A 290 37.50 4.01 -49.20
N ARG A 291 38.44 4.63 -48.49
CA ARG A 291 39.89 4.49 -48.71
C ARG A 291 40.63 4.53 -47.38
#